data_AF-A0A429GGV0-F1
#
_entry.id   AF-A0A429GGV0-F1
#
_cell.length_a   1.000
_cell.length_b   1.000
_cell.length_c   1.000
_cell.angle_alpha   90.00
_cell.angle_beta   90.00
_cell.angle_gamma   90.00
#
_symmetry.space_group_name_H-M   'P 1'
#
loop_
_entity.id
_entity.type
_entity.pdbx_description
1 polymer ?
#
loop_
_entity_poly.entity_id
_entity_poly.type
_entity_poly.pdbx_seq_one_letter_code
_entity_poly.pdbx_strand_id
1 'polypeptide(L)'
;MDTNTGAESEEVKFEDLDLVYIIPFDLGAPVEAGDLKELLKRFSERYKMVEGVWIPPKRAWPTPQFVRRKAKELGINAEKIDIKELMKNEKLREEIYRAHAMFRVIFSTDSRACDPEYLELDRYMRLKLTDLNISIKDPGLRLNELKCELYLLLHSAGIGVLTAWIHLNGSFSTDDLIEIEQKLDDAECTIKDPSGDIKEGTLYEFIEQEIIKTLRAAVLFKGEYGSYDAAFDALEKGDITDNKIEEKLRTLSTPVKIVLCIRKHRCSDKCATAEDAVENHLREIAGISGAHIDWRYYREDAARKDLGENLSRDVHYATFVTGGITSLFLGSATLDERLKFVKDKELVYRSGELDLMQPMEFLLLSDMILDVYTSVYRNKFREVRKRRRGETVKPSEIAEIREGLMEGLEEYNNVSLFIVDPNRSIMEHGKERLGLSDKVNVLKSLLEELNDMFRTLYEEETLKEQVELAVRQEDLSRKQVLLTILFGVFGAFQAMEYLEPKLGFPYVLAVTLTIFALICLFYYKLYPYIRGKLHLFRRKKAG
;
A
#
# COMPACT_ATOMS: atom_id res chain seq x y z
N MET A 1 55.00 35.71 -16.73
CA MET A 1 54.01 35.36 -17.77
C MET A 1 54.35 33.95 -18.18
N ASP A 2 53.75 32.98 -17.49
CA ASP A 2 53.70 31.59 -17.93
C ASP A 2 52.23 31.20 -17.87
N THR A 3 51.72 30.80 -19.03
CA THR A 3 50.33 30.47 -19.30
C THR A 3 49.97 29.18 -18.58
N ASN A 4 49.21 29.33 -17.51
CA ASN A 4 48.53 28.26 -16.82
C ASN A 4 47.36 27.79 -17.72
N THR A 5 47.65 26.92 -18.69
CA THR A 5 46.61 26.13 -19.37
C THR A 5 46.09 25.13 -18.35
N GLY A 6 44.88 25.37 -17.85
CA GLY A 6 44.21 24.52 -16.88
C GLY A 6 44.13 23.07 -17.38
N ALA A 7 44.61 22.16 -16.54
CA ALA A 7 44.28 20.75 -16.67
C ALA A 7 42.76 20.61 -16.50
N GLU A 8 42.05 20.27 -17.58
CA GLU A 8 40.68 19.76 -17.48
C GLU A 8 40.74 18.49 -16.62
N SER A 9 39.95 18.45 -15.53
CA SER A 9 39.94 17.32 -14.59
C SER A 9 39.51 16.03 -15.27
N GLU A 10 40.20 14.91 -14.99
CA GLU A 10 39.90 13.53 -15.45
C GLU A 10 38.52 12.98 -15.00
N GLU A 11 37.71 13.74 -14.24
CA GLU A 11 36.43 13.28 -13.70
C GLU A 11 35.28 13.36 -14.72
N VAL A 12 34.44 12.32 -14.76
CA VAL A 12 33.21 12.27 -15.57
C VAL A 12 32.25 13.41 -15.19
N LYS A 13 31.61 13.97 -16.20
CA LYS A 13 30.53 14.96 -16.05
C LYS A 13 29.22 14.40 -16.58
N PHE A 14 28.14 14.62 -15.85
CA PHE A 14 26.79 14.21 -16.19
C PHE A 14 25.99 15.41 -16.67
N GLU A 15 25.20 15.22 -17.73
CA GLU A 15 24.44 16.29 -18.38
C GLU A 15 23.05 15.78 -18.75
N ASP A 16 22.10 16.71 -18.93
CA ASP A 16 20.73 16.42 -19.39
C ASP A 16 20.11 15.29 -18.56
N LEU A 17 19.65 15.66 -17.37
CA LEU A 17 19.19 14.69 -16.39
C LEU A 17 17.83 15.06 -15.81
N ASP A 18 17.08 14.02 -15.49
CA ASP A 18 15.84 14.12 -14.77
C ASP A 18 16.00 13.49 -13.39
N LEU A 19 15.69 14.27 -12.35
CA LEU A 19 15.58 13.81 -10.99
C LEU A 19 14.11 13.57 -10.69
N VAL A 20 13.76 12.34 -10.31
CA VAL A 20 12.37 11.96 -10.07
C VAL A 20 12.17 11.50 -8.65
N TYR A 21 11.36 12.23 -7.89
CA TYR A 21 10.91 11.80 -6.58
C TYR A 21 9.67 10.93 -6.71
N ILE A 22 9.66 9.78 -6.05
CA ILE A 22 8.49 8.91 -5.94
C ILE A 22 8.10 8.80 -4.47
N ILE A 23 6.90 9.24 -4.16
CA ILE A 23 6.39 9.44 -2.80
C ILE A 23 5.10 8.62 -2.63
N PRO A 24 5.18 7.36 -2.17
CA PRO A 24 4.02 6.61 -1.73
C PRO A 24 3.46 7.18 -0.42
N PHE A 25 2.13 7.21 -0.29
CA PHE A 25 1.45 7.67 0.91
C PHE A 25 0.13 6.94 1.14
N ASP A 26 -0.20 6.73 2.42
CA ASP A 26 -1.49 6.20 2.85
C ASP A 26 -2.58 7.29 2.85
N LEU A 27 -3.76 6.96 2.30
CA LEU A 27 -4.99 7.76 2.37
C LEU A 27 -5.80 7.49 3.64
N GLY A 28 -5.42 6.47 4.42
CA GLY A 28 -6.00 6.13 5.72
C GLY A 28 -7.09 5.05 5.68
N ALA A 29 -7.68 4.79 4.52
CA ALA A 29 -8.64 3.69 4.34
C ALA A 29 -8.68 3.22 2.89
N PRO A 30 -8.99 1.93 2.63
CA PRO A 30 -9.31 1.45 1.29
C PRO A 30 -10.47 2.26 0.69
N VAL A 31 -10.42 2.47 -0.63
CA VAL A 31 -11.42 3.23 -1.38
C VAL A 31 -11.95 2.34 -2.50
N GLU A 32 -13.25 2.06 -2.48
CA GLU A 32 -13.88 1.27 -3.56
C GLU A 32 -13.71 1.96 -4.92
N ALA A 33 -13.65 1.18 -6.01
CA ALA A 33 -13.41 1.73 -7.35
C ALA A 33 -14.45 2.76 -7.80
N GLY A 34 -15.71 2.63 -7.35
CA GLY A 34 -16.77 3.61 -7.58
C GLY A 34 -16.54 4.93 -6.83
N ASP A 35 -16.16 4.82 -5.56
CA ASP A 35 -15.83 5.93 -4.69
C ASP A 35 -14.55 6.66 -5.12
N LEU A 36 -13.56 5.93 -5.67
CA LEU A 36 -12.33 6.51 -6.19
C LEU A 36 -12.61 7.43 -7.38
N LYS A 37 -13.54 7.04 -8.26
CA LYS A 37 -14.02 7.88 -9.38
C LYS A 37 -14.72 9.14 -8.88
N GLU A 38 -15.54 9.01 -7.83
CA GLU A 38 -16.19 10.16 -7.21
C GLU A 38 -15.20 11.10 -6.53
N LEU A 39 -14.29 10.58 -5.70
CA LEU A 39 -13.21 11.31 -5.04
C LEU A 39 -12.45 12.15 -6.06
N LEU A 40 -12.02 11.51 -7.15
CA LEU A 40 -11.28 12.19 -8.20
C LEU A 40 -12.09 13.31 -8.85
N LYS A 41 -13.36 13.02 -9.19
CA LYS A 41 -14.23 14.04 -9.81
C LYS A 41 -14.29 15.27 -8.91
N ARG A 42 -14.54 15.08 -7.61
CA ARG A 42 -14.61 16.18 -6.62
C ARG A 42 -13.27 16.87 -6.45
N PHE A 43 -12.19 16.12 -6.33
CA PHE A 43 -10.83 16.65 -6.22
C PHE A 43 -10.48 17.51 -7.43
N SER A 44 -10.73 17.05 -8.66
CA SER A 44 -10.47 17.81 -9.90
C SER A 44 -11.39 19.03 -10.08
N GLU A 45 -12.62 18.98 -9.57
CA GLU A 45 -13.55 20.10 -9.62
C GLU A 45 -13.15 21.22 -8.67
N ARG A 46 -12.68 20.86 -7.47
CA ARG A 46 -12.28 21.80 -6.42
C ARG A 46 -10.86 22.32 -6.61
N TYR A 47 -9.92 21.41 -6.90
CA TYR A 47 -8.51 21.72 -7.07
C TYR A 47 -8.19 21.73 -8.57
N LYS A 48 -7.95 22.94 -9.09
CA LYS A 48 -7.61 23.20 -10.50
C LYS A 48 -6.22 22.66 -10.92
N MET A 49 -5.61 21.84 -10.06
CA MET A 49 -4.32 21.21 -10.29
C MET A 49 -4.43 19.97 -11.19
N VAL A 50 -5.58 19.32 -11.30
CA VAL A 50 -5.70 18.11 -12.14
C VAL A 50 -5.89 18.49 -13.60
N GLU A 51 -4.94 18.09 -14.46
CA GLU A 51 -4.96 18.38 -15.90
C GLU A 51 -5.53 17.23 -16.72
N GLY A 52 -5.15 16.00 -16.37
CA GLY A 52 -5.50 14.80 -17.12
C GLY A 52 -5.83 13.64 -16.20
N VAL A 53 -6.76 12.80 -16.65
CA VAL A 53 -7.21 11.60 -15.93
C VAL A 53 -7.13 10.41 -16.86
N TRP A 54 -6.64 9.29 -16.32
CA TRP A 54 -6.72 7.98 -16.96
C TRP A 54 -7.18 6.93 -15.95
N ILE A 55 -8.18 6.16 -16.33
CA ILE A 55 -8.67 5.01 -15.58
C ILE A 55 -8.55 3.82 -16.52
N PRO A 56 -7.65 2.85 -16.25
CA PRO A 56 -7.54 1.64 -17.06
C PRO A 56 -8.88 0.89 -17.16
N PRO A 57 -9.13 0.14 -18.25
CA PRO A 57 -8.47 0.19 -19.55
C PRO A 57 -9.02 1.33 -20.45
N LYS A 58 -9.76 2.28 -19.88
CA LYS A 58 -10.49 3.31 -20.63
C LYS A 58 -9.52 4.34 -21.22
N ARG A 59 -10.02 5.20 -22.11
CA ARG A 59 -9.23 6.29 -22.68
C ARG A 59 -8.94 7.35 -21.62
N ALA A 60 -7.78 8.00 -21.71
CA ALA A 60 -7.51 9.20 -20.91
C ALA A 60 -8.27 10.41 -21.46
N TRP A 61 -8.57 11.38 -20.60
CA TRP A 61 -9.19 12.65 -20.99
C TRP A 61 -8.59 13.83 -20.20
N PRO A 62 -8.53 15.03 -20.80
CA PRO A 62 -8.22 16.26 -20.08
C PRO A 62 -9.42 16.67 -19.20
N THR A 63 -9.14 17.35 -18.09
CA THR A 63 -10.20 17.93 -17.25
C THR A 63 -10.84 19.15 -17.93
N PRO A 64 -12.14 19.41 -17.73
CA PRO A 64 -12.80 20.62 -18.25
C PRO A 64 -12.08 21.92 -17.89
N GLN A 65 -11.57 22.00 -16.66
CA GLN A 65 -10.83 23.13 -16.12
C GLN A 65 -9.55 23.39 -16.91
N PHE A 66 -8.78 22.33 -17.19
CA PHE A 66 -7.56 22.41 -17.98
C PHE A 66 -7.82 22.86 -19.42
N VAL A 67 -8.82 22.26 -20.08
CA VAL A 67 -9.21 22.65 -21.45
C VAL A 67 -9.56 24.14 -21.51
N ARG A 68 -10.33 24.65 -20.54
CA ARG A 68 -10.70 26.07 -20.46
C ARG A 68 -9.49 26.96 -20.18
N ARG A 69 -8.56 26.54 -19.31
CA ARG A 69 -7.31 27.27 -19.02
C ARG A 69 -6.48 27.44 -20.29
N LYS A 70 -6.23 26.34 -21.03
CA LYS A 70 -5.52 26.37 -22.31
C LYS A 70 -6.23 27.17 -23.39
N ALA A 71 -7.55 27.09 -23.45
CA ALA A 71 -8.34 27.91 -24.37
C ALA A 71 -8.15 29.41 -24.08
N LYS A 72 -8.17 29.82 -22.80
CA LYS A 72 -7.91 31.20 -22.38
C LYS A 72 -6.49 31.65 -22.71
N GLU A 73 -5.48 30.83 -22.47
CA GLU A 73 -4.07 31.10 -22.84
C GLU A 73 -3.92 31.36 -24.36
N LEU A 74 -4.73 30.69 -25.18
CA LEU A 74 -4.77 30.88 -26.64
C LEU A 74 -5.68 32.04 -27.09
N GLY A 75 -6.27 32.80 -26.17
CA GLY A 75 -7.19 33.90 -26.47
C GLY A 75 -8.58 33.48 -26.95
N ILE A 76 -8.98 32.22 -26.72
CA ILE A 76 -10.29 31.68 -27.08
C ILE A 76 -11.28 31.97 -25.94
N ASN A 77 -12.43 32.60 -26.24
CA ASN A 77 -13.49 32.83 -25.26
C ASN A 77 -14.23 31.53 -24.91
N ALA A 78 -13.79 30.85 -23.86
CA ALA A 78 -14.23 29.49 -23.50
C ALA A 78 -15.31 29.41 -22.40
N GLU A 79 -15.71 30.53 -21.78
CA GLU A 79 -16.54 30.49 -20.56
C GLU A 79 -17.92 29.84 -20.77
N LYS A 80 -18.51 30.04 -21.96
CA LYS A 80 -19.86 29.57 -22.31
C LYS A 80 -19.89 28.45 -23.36
N ILE A 81 -18.72 27.98 -23.80
CA ILE A 81 -18.61 26.94 -24.83
C ILE A 81 -18.52 25.58 -24.15
N ASP A 82 -19.29 24.60 -24.64
CA ASP A 82 -19.18 23.22 -24.18
C ASP A 82 -17.77 22.65 -24.47
N ILE A 83 -17.27 21.77 -23.60
CA ILE A 83 -15.92 21.21 -23.74
C ILE A 83 -15.78 20.43 -25.06
N LYS A 84 -16.81 19.68 -25.50
CA LYS A 84 -16.73 18.94 -26.77
C LYS A 84 -16.63 19.88 -27.96
N GLU A 85 -17.25 21.04 -27.87
CA GLU A 85 -17.17 22.07 -28.92
C GLU A 85 -15.81 22.77 -28.91
N LEU A 86 -15.26 23.11 -27.73
CA LEU A 86 -13.91 23.64 -27.60
C LEU A 86 -12.86 22.69 -28.21
N MET A 87 -13.00 21.39 -27.96
CA MET A 87 -12.08 20.36 -28.47
C MET A 87 -12.12 20.18 -30.00
N LYS A 88 -13.06 20.82 -30.71
CA LYS A 88 -13.04 20.89 -32.19
C LYS A 88 -12.04 21.92 -32.71
N ASN A 89 -11.62 22.88 -31.88
CA ASN A 89 -10.57 23.83 -32.26
C ASN A 89 -9.22 23.11 -32.37
N GLU A 90 -8.68 23.06 -33.59
CA GLU A 90 -7.46 22.30 -33.89
C GLU A 90 -6.25 22.78 -33.08
N LYS A 91 -6.05 24.10 -32.98
CA LYS A 91 -4.92 24.70 -32.26
C LYS A 91 -4.97 24.40 -30.76
N LEU A 92 -6.15 24.48 -30.15
CA LEU A 92 -6.36 24.09 -28.75
C LEU A 92 -6.09 22.60 -28.53
N ARG A 93 -6.60 21.76 -29.43
CA ARG A 93 -6.42 20.31 -29.36
C ARG A 93 -4.93 19.93 -29.46
N GLU A 94 -4.19 20.55 -30.37
CA GLU A 94 -2.73 20.35 -30.50
C GLU A 94 -1.98 20.77 -29.24
N GLU A 95 -2.31 21.91 -28.64
CA GLU A 95 -1.67 22.39 -27.41
C GLU A 95 -1.94 21.45 -26.22
N ILE A 96 -3.18 20.94 -26.10
CA ILE A 96 -3.52 19.92 -25.10
C ILE A 96 -2.73 18.64 -25.34
N TYR A 97 -2.65 18.18 -26.60
CA TYR A 97 -1.86 16.97 -26.92
C TYR A 97 -0.39 17.13 -26.60
N ARG A 98 0.18 18.33 -26.81
CA ARG A 98 1.56 18.64 -26.44
C ARG A 98 1.75 18.63 -24.93
N ALA A 99 0.89 19.31 -24.17
CA ALA A 99 0.97 19.35 -22.72
C ALA A 99 0.79 17.96 -22.06
N HIS A 100 0.00 17.09 -22.70
CA HIS A 100 -0.24 15.72 -22.24
C HIS A 100 0.66 14.68 -22.92
N ALA A 101 1.70 15.08 -23.68
CA ALA A 101 2.52 14.14 -24.44
C ALA A 101 3.12 13.06 -23.54
N MET A 102 3.78 13.45 -22.46
CA MET A 102 4.37 12.51 -21.50
C MET A 102 3.32 11.66 -20.77
N PHE A 103 2.22 12.27 -20.32
CA PHE A 103 1.10 11.53 -19.70
C PHE A 103 0.53 10.43 -20.61
N ARG A 104 0.49 10.69 -21.92
CA ARG A 104 0.09 9.69 -22.92
C ARG A 104 1.06 8.54 -23.04
N VAL A 105 2.36 8.81 -22.97
CA VAL A 105 3.38 7.76 -22.96
C VAL A 105 3.23 6.91 -21.70
N ILE A 106 3.06 7.52 -20.52
CA ILE A 106 2.86 6.80 -19.25
C ILE A 106 1.72 5.78 -19.36
N PHE A 107 0.49 6.21 -19.66
CA PHE A 107 -0.61 5.25 -19.70
C PHE A 107 -0.52 4.25 -20.87
N SER A 108 0.16 4.62 -21.96
CA SER A 108 0.40 3.71 -23.07
C SER A 108 1.43 2.64 -22.72
N THR A 109 2.41 2.95 -21.86
CA THR A 109 3.36 1.95 -21.36
C THR A 109 2.70 1.04 -20.34
N ASP A 110 1.88 1.56 -19.41
CA ASP A 110 1.08 0.73 -18.51
C ASP A 110 0.21 -0.26 -19.30
N SER A 111 -0.51 0.23 -20.31
CA SER A 111 -1.40 -0.59 -21.15
C SER A 111 -0.66 -1.69 -21.94
N ARG A 112 0.65 -1.51 -22.19
CA ARG A 112 1.48 -2.48 -22.92
C ARG A 112 2.20 -3.45 -21.99
N ALA A 113 2.60 -2.98 -20.81
CA ALA A 113 3.49 -3.71 -19.92
C ALA A 113 2.75 -4.48 -18.82
N CYS A 114 1.63 -3.94 -18.32
CA CYS A 114 0.83 -4.57 -17.28
C CYS A 114 -0.02 -5.72 -17.84
N ASP A 115 -0.33 -6.70 -16.99
CA ASP A 115 -1.33 -7.72 -17.28
C ASP A 115 -2.70 -7.09 -17.63
N PRO A 116 -3.30 -7.39 -18.79
CA PRO A 116 -4.64 -6.92 -19.15
C PRO A 116 -5.71 -7.25 -18.10
N GLU A 117 -5.65 -8.42 -17.46
CA GLU A 117 -6.64 -8.81 -16.43
C GLU A 117 -6.59 -7.85 -15.24
N TYR A 118 -5.40 -7.42 -14.84
CA TYR A 118 -5.23 -6.44 -13.77
C TYR A 118 -5.80 -5.06 -14.15
N LEU A 119 -5.59 -4.62 -15.40
CA LEU A 119 -6.14 -3.35 -15.88
C LEU A 119 -7.68 -3.36 -15.93
N GLU A 120 -8.30 -4.51 -16.18
CA GLU A 120 -9.76 -4.68 -16.18
C GLU A 120 -10.40 -4.59 -14.78
N LEU A 121 -9.60 -4.75 -13.71
CA LEU A 121 -10.11 -4.64 -12.35
C LEU A 121 -10.39 -3.20 -11.90
N ASP A 122 -10.06 -2.17 -12.71
CA ASP A 122 -10.23 -0.74 -12.39
C ASP A 122 -9.63 -0.35 -11.01
N ARG A 123 -8.54 -1.03 -10.57
CA ARG A 123 -7.97 -0.90 -9.20
C ARG A 123 -7.20 0.38 -8.96
N TYR A 124 -6.72 1.02 -10.01
CA TYR A 124 -6.00 2.28 -9.90
C TYR A 124 -6.38 3.26 -11.00
N MET A 125 -5.92 4.49 -10.83
CA MET A 125 -6.04 5.56 -11.82
C MET A 125 -4.77 6.39 -11.83
N ARG A 126 -4.48 7.00 -12.97
CA ARG A 126 -3.39 7.96 -13.11
C ARG A 126 -3.90 9.35 -13.38
N LEU A 127 -3.22 10.33 -12.81
CA LEU A 127 -3.49 11.74 -12.94
C LEU A 127 -2.23 12.45 -13.43
N LYS A 128 -2.41 13.35 -14.39
CA LYS A 128 -1.44 14.42 -14.62
C LYS A 128 -1.89 15.61 -13.79
N LEU A 129 -1.03 16.03 -12.87
CA LEU A 129 -1.20 17.24 -12.11
C LEU A 129 -0.50 18.40 -12.83
N THR A 130 -0.71 19.60 -12.32
CA THR A 130 -0.27 20.82 -12.96
C THR A 130 1.24 21.00 -12.80
N ASP A 131 1.91 21.28 -13.92
CA ASP A 131 3.35 21.54 -13.94
C ASP A 131 3.69 22.77 -13.06
N LEU A 132 4.73 22.67 -12.23
CA LEU A 132 5.19 23.72 -11.33
C LEU A 132 6.49 24.36 -11.86
N ASN A 133 6.66 25.65 -11.62
CA ASN A 133 7.96 26.32 -11.77
C ASN A 133 8.54 26.59 -10.37
N ILE A 134 9.73 26.09 -10.11
CA ILE A 134 10.39 26.09 -8.82
C ILE A 134 11.66 26.93 -8.93
N SER A 135 11.79 27.97 -8.11
CA SER A 135 13.02 28.77 -8.00
C SER A 135 13.69 28.47 -6.67
N ILE A 136 14.85 27.80 -6.71
CA ILE A 136 15.61 27.43 -5.52
C ILE A 136 16.28 28.67 -4.92
N LYS A 137 16.13 28.87 -3.61
CA LYS A 137 16.76 29.98 -2.87
C LYS A 137 18.09 29.60 -2.24
N ASP A 138 18.35 28.30 -2.06
CA ASP A 138 19.59 27.81 -1.48
C ASP A 138 20.78 28.10 -2.42
N PRO A 139 21.74 28.96 -2.01
CA PRO A 139 22.92 29.27 -2.82
C PRO A 139 23.87 28.08 -3.01
N GLY A 140 23.76 27.03 -2.19
CA GLY A 140 24.57 25.82 -2.26
C GLY A 140 24.28 24.99 -3.51
N LEU A 141 23.01 24.90 -3.93
CA LEU A 141 22.59 24.01 -5.02
C LEU A 141 22.85 24.56 -6.43
N ARG A 142 23.09 25.87 -6.59
CA ARG A 142 23.38 26.53 -7.89
C ARG A 142 22.45 26.08 -9.04
N LEU A 143 21.18 25.80 -8.74
CA LEU A 143 20.16 25.45 -9.71
C LEU A 143 19.39 26.71 -10.13
N ASN A 144 19.04 26.80 -11.42
CA ASN A 144 18.19 27.87 -11.94
C ASN A 144 16.70 27.56 -11.68
N GLU A 145 15.79 28.30 -12.31
CA GLU A 145 14.36 27.96 -12.33
C GLU A 145 14.17 26.55 -12.92
N LEU A 146 13.58 25.66 -12.11
CA LEU A 146 13.33 24.27 -12.42
C LEU A 146 11.87 24.08 -12.80
N LYS A 147 11.62 23.26 -13.82
CA LYS A 147 10.28 22.81 -14.15
C LYS A 147 10.04 21.44 -13.51
N CYS A 148 8.96 21.32 -12.75
CA CYS A 148 8.56 20.07 -12.09
C CYS A 148 7.22 19.59 -12.65
N GLU A 149 7.20 18.41 -13.27
CA GLU A 149 5.97 17.76 -13.72
C GLU A 149 5.48 16.79 -12.66
N LEU A 150 4.20 16.91 -12.30
CA LEU A 150 3.61 16.11 -11.24
C LEU A 150 2.64 15.07 -11.81
N TYR A 151 2.79 13.83 -11.36
CA TYR A 151 1.91 12.71 -11.67
C TYR A 151 1.46 12.04 -10.38
N LEU A 152 0.26 11.46 -10.40
CA LEU A 152 -0.29 10.79 -9.24
C LEU A 152 -1.00 9.50 -9.66
N LEU A 153 -0.60 8.38 -9.06
CA LEU A 153 -1.30 7.10 -9.13
C LEU A 153 -2.12 6.95 -7.84
N LEU A 154 -3.43 6.74 -7.96
CA LEU A 154 -4.30 6.43 -6.82
C LEU A 154 -4.81 5.00 -6.93
N HIS A 155 -4.64 4.22 -5.86
CA HIS A 155 -4.96 2.79 -5.80
C HIS A 155 -6.11 2.51 -4.82
N SER A 156 -6.96 1.53 -5.13
CA SER A 156 -8.15 1.15 -4.33
C SER A 156 -7.82 0.66 -2.92
N ALA A 157 -6.58 0.24 -2.68
CA ALA A 157 -6.07 -0.07 -1.35
C ALA A 157 -6.01 1.17 -0.42
N GLY A 158 -6.32 2.36 -0.93
CA GLY A 158 -6.22 3.62 -0.20
C GLY A 158 -4.80 4.15 -0.17
N ILE A 159 -4.07 4.00 -1.26
CA ILE A 159 -2.66 4.41 -1.35
C ILE A 159 -2.48 5.29 -2.58
N GLY A 160 -1.80 6.41 -2.40
CA GLY A 160 -1.33 7.25 -3.50
C GLY A 160 0.16 7.04 -3.74
N VAL A 161 0.60 7.17 -4.98
CA VAL A 161 2.01 7.30 -5.36
C VAL A 161 2.15 8.56 -6.18
N LEU A 162 2.78 9.58 -5.60
CA LEU A 162 3.06 10.83 -6.30
C LEU A 162 4.46 10.79 -6.89
N THR A 163 4.56 11.17 -8.16
CA THR A 163 5.82 11.22 -8.91
C THR A 163 6.07 12.68 -9.30
N ALA A 164 7.18 13.25 -8.81
CA ALA A 164 7.59 14.61 -9.12
C ALA A 164 8.86 14.59 -9.99
N TRP A 165 8.71 15.01 -11.23
CA TRP A 165 9.72 14.87 -12.27
C TRP A 165 10.38 16.22 -12.55
N ILE A 166 11.65 16.36 -12.16
CA ILE A 166 12.38 17.62 -12.20
C ILE A 166 13.51 17.52 -13.22
N HIS A 167 13.43 18.38 -14.23
CA HIS A 167 14.48 18.45 -15.24
C HIS A 167 15.62 19.37 -14.80
N LEU A 168 16.84 18.86 -14.79
CA LEU A 168 18.04 19.60 -14.38
C LEU A 168 18.94 19.85 -15.60
N ASN A 169 19.04 21.14 -15.94
CA ASN A 169 19.93 21.62 -16.98
C ASN A 169 21.29 21.96 -16.38
N GLY A 170 22.36 21.33 -16.85
CA GLY A 170 23.71 21.63 -16.39
C GLY A 170 24.73 20.58 -16.76
N SER A 171 25.95 20.78 -16.25
CA SER A 171 27.04 19.79 -16.29
C SER A 171 27.51 19.58 -14.87
N PHE A 172 27.21 18.39 -14.34
CA PHE A 172 27.35 18.06 -12.93
C PHE A 172 28.47 17.05 -12.72
N SER A 173 29.26 17.22 -11.66
CA SER A 173 30.13 16.18 -11.14
C SER A 173 29.34 15.18 -10.30
N THR A 174 30.00 14.07 -9.95
CA THR A 174 29.48 13.10 -8.97
C THR A 174 29.10 13.78 -7.64
N ASP A 175 29.95 14.67 -7.13
CA ASP A 175 29.70 15.37 -5.86
C ASP A 175 28.48 16.30 -5.96
N ASP A 176 28.32 17.00 -7.09
CA ASP A 176 27.16 17.87 -7.31
C ASP A 176 25.86 17.07 -7.29
N LEU A 177 25.83 15.89 -7.91
CA LEU A 177 24.62 15.04 -7.93
C LEU A 177 24.29 14.48 -6.56
N ILE A 178 25.30 14.03 -5.81
CA ILE A 178 25.10 13.56 -4.42
C ILE A 178 24.58 14.71 -3.55
N GLU A 179 25.09 15.92 -3.71
CA GLU A 179 24.61 17.09 -2.97
C GLU A 179 23.16 17.45 -3.34
N ILE A 180 22.81 17.42 -4.63
CA ILE A 180 21.44 17.64 -5.11
C ILE A 180 20.48 16.61 -4.53
N GLU A 181 20.82 15.32 -4.58
CA GLU A 181 20.00 14.23 -4.05
C GLU A 181 19.73 14.38 -2.55
N GLN A 182 20.70 14.88 -1.79
CA GLN A 182 20.60 15.02 -0.33
C GLN A 182 19.86 16.27 0.15
N LYS A 183 19.73 17.30 -0.70
CA LYS A 183 19.30 18.63 -0.24
C LYS A 183 18.12 19.23 -1.00
N LEU A 184 17.85 18.79 -2.24
CA LEU A 184 16.92 19.52 -3.11
C LEU A 184 15.45 19.45 -2.63
N ASP A 185 15.03 18.34 -2.02
CA ASP A 185 13.65 18.17 -1.51
C ASP A 185 13.33 19.12 -0.34
N ASP A 186 14.33 19.36 0.52
CA ASP A 186 14.28 20.24 1.68
C ASP A 186 14.76 21.68 1.39
N ALA A 187 15.17 21.97 0.15
CA ALA A 187 15.66 23.30 -0.22
C ALA A 187 14.52 24.32 -0.19
N GLU A 188 14.75 25.45 0.50
CA GLU A 188 13.84 26.58 0.43
C GLU A 188 13.70 27.05 -1.02
N CYS A 189 12.45 27.22 -1.46
CA CYS A 189 12.14 27.57 -2.84
C CYS A 189 10.88 28.43 -2.94
N THR A 190 10.76 29.09 -4.09
CA THR A 190 9.53 29.75 -4.52
C THR A 190 8.86 28.88 -5.56
N ILE A 191 7.63 28.44 -5.30
CA ILE A 191 6.84 27.59 -6.18
C ILE A 191 5.75 28.45 -6.81
N LYS A 192 5.79 28.53 -8.14
CA LYS A 192 4.79 29.23 -8.92
C LYS A 192 3.93 28.24 -9.68
N ASP A 193 2.63 28.29 -9.40
CA ASP A 193 1.66 27.51 -10.16
C ASP A 193 1.30 28.22 -11.50
N PRO A 194 0.72 27.50 -12.47
CA PRO A 194 0.23 28.08 -13.74
C PRO A 194 -0.96 29.04 -13.60
N SER A 195 -1.62 29.11 -12.44
CA SER A 195 -2.61 30.13 -12.13
C SER A 195 -1.95 31.47 -11.78
N GLY A 196 -0.65 31.46 -11.49
CA GLY A 196 0.15 32.60 -11.07
C GLY A 196 0.27 32.74 -9.55
N ASP A 197 -0.26 31.79 -8.79
CA ASP A 197 -0.15 31.74 -7.34
C ASP A 197 1.30 31.38 -6.97
N ILE A 198 1.85 32.13 -6.01
CA ILE A 198 3.23 32.00 -5.55
C ILE A 198 3.20 31.51 -4.11
N LYS A 199 3.90 30.41 -3.84
CA LYS A 199 4.08 29.84 -2.51
C LYS A 199 5.56 29.77 -2.16
N GLU A 200 5.86 29.96 -0.90
CA GLU A 200 7.21 29.92 -0.33
C GLU A 200 7.27 28.75 0.64
N GLY A 201 8.36 27.98 0.61
CA GLY A 201 8.55 26.78 1.43
C GLY A 201 9.44 25.77 0.71
N THR A 202 9.32 24.49 1.05
CA THR A 202 9.99 23.41 0.30
C THR A 202 9.05 22.74 -0.71
N LEU A 203 9.62 22.01 -1.67
CA LEU A 203 8.82 21.20 -2.61
C LEU A 203 8.05 20.11 -1.85
N TYR A 204 8.69 19.49 -0.85
CA TYR A 204 8.05 18.47 -0.02
C TYR A 204 6.86 19.05 0.76
N GLU A 205 7.01 20.20 1.41
CA GLU A 205 5.93 20.87 2.14
C GLU A 205 4.75 21.21 1.23
N PHE A 206 5.01 21.70 0.02
CA PHE A 206 3.95 21.95 -0.96
C PHE A 206 3.19 20.67 -1.31
N ILE A 207 3.90 19.60 -1.62
CA ILE A 207 3.29 18.30 -1.97
C ILE A 207 2.45 17.77 -0.80
N GLU A 208 3.01 17.80 0.41
CA GLU A 208 2.36 17.29 1.61
C GLU A 208 1.08 18.09 1.92
N GLN A 209 1.14 19.42 1.91
CA GLN A 209 0.01 20.26 2.30
C GLN A 209 -1.07 20.36 1.21
N GLU A 210 -0.67 20.50 -0.05
CA GLU A 210 -1.63 20.79 -1.13
C GLU A 210 -2.27 19.53 -1.71
N ILE A 211 -1.53 18.43 -1.74
CA ILE A 211 -1.95 17.21 -2.43
C ILE A 211 -2.24 16.11 -1.42
N ILE A 212 -1.25 15.70 -0.64
CA ILE A 212 -1.35 14.50 0.21
C ILE A 212 -2.37 14.72 1.33
N LYS A 213 -2.23 15.79 2.13
CA LYS A 213 -3.14 16.16 3.22
C LYS A 213 -4.58 16.32 2.74
N THR A 214 -4.77 16.99 1.62
CA THR A 214 -6.08 17.19 0.98
C THR A 214 -6.76 15.86 0.67
N LEU A 215 -6.02 14.92 0.06
CA LEU A 215 -6.56 13.59 -0.29
C LEU A 215 -6.82 12.73 0.96
N ARG A 216 -5.90 12.75 1.94
CA ARG A 216 -6.07 12.06 3.23
C ARG A 216 -7.32 12.55 3.95
N ALA A 217 -7.50 13.86 4.07
CA ALA A 217 -8.66 14.46 4.72
C ALA A 217 -9.97 14.04 4.02
N ALA A 218 -9.99 14.06 2.69
CA ALA A 218 -11.17 13.65 1.93
C ALA A 218 -11.57 12.20 2.20
N VAL A 219 -10.61 11.27 2.20
CA VAL A 219 -10.88 9.84 2.40
C VAL A 219 -11.25 9.54 3.85
N LEU A 220 -10.47 10.04 4.82
CA LEU A 220 -10.66 9.75 6.23
C LEU A 220 -11.96 10.32 6.82
N PHE A 221 -12.42 11.46 6.29
CA PHE A 221 -13.51 12.21 6.90
C PHE A 221 -14.79 12.25 6.04
N LYS A 222 -14.82 11.63 4.85
CA LYS A 222 -16.05 11.48 4.03
C LYS A 222 -17.21 10.94 4.87
N GLY A 223 -16.97 9.90 5.68
CA GLY A 223 -18.01 9.27 6.51
C GLY A 223 -18.55 10.17 7.62
N GLU A 224 -17.70 11.04 8.19
CA GLU A 224 -18.08 11.95 9.28
C GLU A 224 -18.85 13.18 8.78
N TYR A 225 -18.44 13.73 7.64
CA TYR A 225 -19.06 14.92 7.05
C TYR A 225 -20.08 14.59 5.94
N GLY A 226 -20.28 13.31 5.63
CA GLY A 226 -21.28 12.79 4.71
C GLY A 226 -20.91 12.85 3.22
N SER A 227 -19.92 13.65 2.82
CA SER A 227 -19.45 13.75 1.44
C SER A 227 -18.01 14.24 1.34
N TYR A 228 -17.35 14.02 0.19
CA TYR A 228 -16.01 14.57 -0.07
C TYR A 228 -16.01 16.10 -0.06
N ASP A 229 -17.03 16.74 -0.66
CA ASP A 229 -17.13 18.21 -0.70
C ASP A 229 -17.19 18.82 0.72
N ALA A 230 -17.96 18.20 1.61
CA ALA A 230 -18.06 18.63 2.99
C ALA A 230 -16.77 18.39 3.79
N ALA A 231 -16.04 17.30 3.51
CA ALA A 231 -14.74 17.04 4.10
C ALA A 231 -13.70 18.07 3.65
N PHE A 232 -13.69 18.45 2.36
CA PHE A 232 -12.83 19.53 1.86
C PHE A 232 -13.18 20.88 2.50
N ASP A 233 -14.46 21.22 2.60
CA ASP A 233 -14.91 22.45 3.28
C ASP A 233 -14.47 22.49 4.75
N ALA A 234 -14.53 21.36 5.45
CA ALA A 234 -14.11 21.24 6.83
C ALA A 234 -12.59 21.37 6.99
N LEU A 235 -11.80 20.83 6.05
CA LEU A 235 -10.35 21.04 6.02
C LEU A 235 -10.00 22.52 5.84
N GLU A 236 -10.63 23.19 4.87
CA GLU A 236 -10.39 24.63 4.60
C GLU A 236 -10.79 25.53 5.78
N LYS A 237 -11.81 25.14 6.55
CA LYS A 237 -12.24 25.85 7.78
C LYS A 237 -11.34 25.58 8.99
N GLY A 238 -10.43 24.61 8.90
CA GLY A 238 -9.57 24.19 10.00
C GLY A 238 -10.24 23.24 11.00
N ASP A 239 -11.41 22.67 10.67
CA ASP A 239 -12.10 21.69 11.51
C ASP A 239 -11.36 20.33 11.51
N ILE A 240 -10.67 20.02 10.42
CA ILE A 240 -9.77 18.87 10.27
C ILE A 240 -8.33 19.36 10.44
N THR A 241 -7.69 18.98 11.55
CA THR A 241 -6.30 19.34 11.87
C THR A 241 -5.34 18.19 11.53
N ASP A 242 -4.04 18.48 11.44
CA ASP A 242 -3.02 17.47 11.15
C ASP A 242 -3.05 16.32 12.18
N ASN A 243 -3.12 16.64 13.47
CA ASN A 243 -3.24 15.63 14.52
C ASN A 243 -4.46 14.70 14.31
N LYS A 244 -5.60 15.22 13.86
CA LYS A 244 -6.79 14.40 13.58
C LYS A 244 -6.58 13.46 12.40
N ILE A 245 -5.83 13.90 11.39
CA ILE A 245 -5.45 13.05 10.24
C ILE A 245 -4.50 11.97 10.72
N GLU A 246 -3.43 12.35 11.42
CA GLU A 246 -2.40 11.44 11.94
C GLU A 246 -2.98 10.34 12.84
N GLU A 247 -3.92 10.68 13.73
CA GLU A 247 -4.60 9.72 14.61
C GLU A 247 -5.40 8.64 13.86
N LYS A 248 -5.83 8.92 12.64
CA LYS A 248 -6.68 8.03 11.83
C LYS A 248 -5.92 7.29 10.73
N LEU A 249 -4.71 7.72 10.38
CA LEU A 249 -3.89 7.06 9.36
C LEU A 249 -3.47 5.65 9.80
N ARG A 250 -3.34 4.75 8.82
CA ARG A 250 -2.88 3.36 9.06
C ARG A 250 -1.36 3.33 9.23
N THR A 251 -0.68 4.26 8.57
CA THR A 251 0.75 4.54 8.71
C THR A 251 1.04 6.01 8.46
N LEU A 252 2.00 6.57 9.22
CA LEU A 252 2.56 7.90 8.98
C LEU A 252 3.74 7.86 7.99
N SER A 253 4.18 6.65 7.62
CA SER A 253 5.32 6.46 6.72
C SER A 253 5.00 7.06 5.36
N THR A 254 5.87 7.97 4.92
CA THR A 254 5.79 8.62 3.60
C THR A 254 7.20 8.63 2.99
N PRO A 255 7.78 7.45 2.69
CA PRO A 255 9.16 7.37 2.26
C PRO A 255 9.33 8.07 0.92
N VAL A 256 10.46 8.73 0.72
CA VAL A 256 10.82 9.35 -0.55
C VAL A 256 11.89 8.48 -1.21
N LYS A 257 11.64 8.04 -2.43
CA LYS A 257 12.62 7.33 -3.26
C LYS A 257 13.00 8.22 -4.44
N ILE A 258 14.28 8.22 -4.78
CA ILE A 258 14.79 8.96 -5.93
C ILE A 258 15.04 7.98 -7.07
N VAL A 259 14.67 8.40 -8.28
CA VAL A 259 15.18 7.83 -9.52
C VAL A 259 15.89 8.94 -10.26
N LEU A 260 17.17 8.72 -10.57
CA LEU A 260 17.96 9.67 -11.32
C LEU A 260 18.20 9.12 -12.73
N CYS A 261 17.71 9.86 -13.72
CA CYS A 261 17.81 9.54 -15.14
C CYS A 261 18.88 10.44 -15.77
N ILE A 262 20.06 9.88 -16.01
CA ILE A 262 21.20 10.56 -16.62
C ILE A 262 21.20 10.24 -18.11
N ARG A 263 20.88 11.19 -18.99
CA ARG A 263 20.79 10.88 -20.44
C ARG A 263 22.12 10.99 -21.15
N LYS A 264 23.02 11.82 -20.61
CA LYS A 264 24.31 12.11 -21.21
C LYS A 264 25.42 12.19 -20.17
N HIS A 265 26.59 11.72 -20.56
CA HIS A 265 27.83 11.85 -19.79
C HIS A 265 28.99 12.24 -20.72
N ARG A 266 30.00 12.90 -20.16
CA ARG A 266 31.26 13.24 -20.84
C ARG A 266 32.43 12.80 -19.97
N CYS A 267 33.36 12.05 -20.54
CA CYS A 267 34.58 11.62 -19.87
C CYS A 267 35.76 11.58 -20.84
N SER A 268 36.97 11.53 -20.28
CA SER A 268 38.22 11.36 -21.04
C SER A 268 38.34 9.99 -21.71
N ASP A 269 37.66 8.99 -21.16
CA ASP A 269 37.83 7.57 -21.52
C ASP A 269 37.05 7.16 -22.78
N LYS A 270 36.41 8.12 -23.46
CA LYS A 270 35.63 7.91 -24.69
C LYS A 270 34.58 6.81 -24.56
N CYS A 271 33.89 6.75 -23.41
CA CYS A 271 32.76 5.84 -23.21
C CYS A 271 31.71 6.07 -24.31
N ALA A 272 31.41 5.03 -25.09
CA ALA A 272 30.47 5.12 -26.22
C ALA A 272 29.10 4.55 -25.84
N THR A 273 29.10 3.46 -25.08
CA THR A 273 27.91 2.77 -24.56
C THR A 273 27.67 3.10 -23.09
N ALA A 274 26.48 2.77 -22.58
CA ALA A 274 26.19 2.94 -21.16
C ALA A 274 26.95 1.89 -20.32
N GLU A 275 27.22 0.71 -20.89
CA GLU A 275 28.03 -0.33 -20.27
C GLU A 275 29.48 0.14 -20.07
N ASP A 276 30.09 0.77 -21.09
CA ASP A 276 31.44 1.35 -20.98
C ASP A 276 31.50 2.35 -19.83
N ALA A 277 30.47 3.20 -19.71
CA ALA A 277 30.41 4.20 -18.66
C ALA A 277 30.29 3.56 -17.26
N VAL A 278 29.49 2.50 -17.12
CA VAL A 278 29.36 1.73 -15.87
C VAL A 278 30.68 1.05 -15.50
N GLU A 279 31.41 0.49 -16.46
CA GLU A 279 32.68 -0.18 -16.18
C GLU A 279 33.78 0.79 -15.80
N ASN A 280 33.92 1.91 -16.53
CA ASN A 280 34.99 2.88 -16.33
C ASN A 280 34.72 3.85 -15.16
N HIS A 281 33.45 4.14 -14.87
CA HIS A 281 33.03 5.08 -13.81
C HIS A 281 32.15 4.40 -12.74
N LEU A 282 32.46 3.14 -12.44
CA LEU A 282 31.69 2.33 -11.49
C LEU A 282 31.56 2.99 -10.11
N ARG A 283 32.63 3.61 -9.60
CA ARG A 283 32.65 4.19 -8.25
C ARG A 283 31.82 5.45 -8.18
N GLU A 284 31.88 6.26 -9.21
CA GLU A 284 31.05 7.45 -9.40
C GLU A 284 29.58 7.07 -9.42
N ILE A 285 29.20 6.13 -10.29
CA ILE A 285 27.82 5.71 -10.49
C ILE A 285 27.27 5.05 -9.21
N ALA A 286 28.04 4.16 -8.56
CA ALA A 286 27.65 3.59 -7.27
C ALA A 286 27.58 4.65 -6.16
N GLY A 287 28.48 5.63 -6.19
CA GLY A 287 28.52 6.76 -5.27
C GLY A 287 27.26 7.61 -5.34
N ILE A 288 26.81 7.94 -6.55
CA ILE A 288 25.54 8.63 -6.83
C ILE A 288 24.39 7.79 -6.28
N SER A 289 24.29 6.52 -6.70
CA SER A 289 23.17 5.65 -6.29
C SER A 289 22.98 5.52 -4.77
N GLY A 290 24.10 5.48 -4.03
CA GLY A 290 24.10 5.38 -2.57
C GLY A 290 24.15 6.72 -1.83
N ALA A 291 24.19 7.85 -2.56
CA ALA A 291 24.46 9.18 -2.01
C ALA A 291 25.70 9.22 -1.08
N HIS A 292 26.79 8.54 -1.48
CA HIS A 292 27.99 8.36 -0.66
C HIS A 292 29.03 9.46 -0.91
N ILE A 293 29.20 10.38 0.04
CA ILE A 293 30.16 11.49 -0.03
C ILE A 293 31.62 10.99 -0.23
N ASP A 294 31.96 9.83 0.33
CA ASP A 294 33.30 9.22 0.25
C ASP A 294 33.47 8.24 -0.93
N TRP A 295 32.68 8.38 -2.00
CA TRP A 295 32.67 7.46 -3.16
C TRP A 295 34.04 7.26 -3.82
N ARG A 296 34.97 8.21 -3.69
CA ARG A 296 36.34 8.08 -4.21
C ARG A 296 37.11 6.91 -3.59
N TYR A 297 36.77 6.56 -2.34
CA TYR A 297 37.39 5.46 -1.59
C TYR A 297 36.61 4.15 -1.71
N TYR A 298 35.58 4.11 -2.54
CA TYR A 298 34.72 2.95 -2.66
C TYR A 298 35.48 1.79 -3.30
N ARG A 299 35.51 0.63 -2.65
CA ARG A 299 36.11 -0.57 -3.23
C ARG A 299 35.24 -1.06 -4.38
N GLU A 300 35.86 -1.48 -5.48
CA GLU A 300 35.12 -1.90 -6.69
C GLU A 300 34.18 -3.08 -6.45
N ASP A 301 34.56 -4.04 -5.62
CA ASP A 301 33.71 -5.18 -5.26
C ASP A 301 32.47 -4.72 -4.48
N ALA A 302 32.63 -3.76 -3.57
CA ALA A 302 31.51 -3.14 -2.85
C ALA A 302 30.63 -2.32 -3.81
N ALA A 303 31.22 -1.49 -4.66
CA ALA A 303 30.50 -0.67 -5.63
C ALA A 303 29.65 -1.53 -6.58
N ARG A 304 30.18 -2.65 -7.11
CA ARG A 304 29.39 -3.60 -7.94
C ARG A 304 28.25 -4.24 -7.17
N LYS A 305 28.48 -4.60 -5.90
CA LYS A 305 27.44 -5.23 -5.07
C LYS A 305 26.29 -4.25 -4.79
N ASP A 306 26.65 -3.02 -4.44
CA ASP A 306 25.70 -1.99 -4.03
C ASP A 306 24.88 -1.50 -5.24
N LEU A 307 25.55 -1.24 -6.38
CA LEU A 307 24.89 -0.89 -7.63
C LEU A 307 24.02 -2.03 -8.18
N GLY A 308 24.52 -3.26 -8.09
CA GLY A 308 23.82 -4.47 -8.50
C GLY A 308 23.94 -4.80 -9.98
N GLU A 309 22.96 -5.53 -10.48
CA GLU A 309 22.93 -6.00 -11.87
C GLU A 309 22.37 -4.90 -12.78
N ASN A 310 22.94 -4.75 -13.98
CA ASN A 310 22.36 -3.90 -15.02
C ASN A 310 21.16 -4.63 -15.64
N LEU A 311 19.96 -4.07 -15.45
CA LEU A 311 18.69 -4.66 -15.88
C LEU A 311 18.30 -4.23 -17.31
N SER A 312 19.11 -3.39 -17.95
CA SER A 312 18.90 -3.00 -19.35
C SER A 312 19.19 -4.18 -20.30
N ARG A 313 18.41 -4.27 -21.37
CA ARG A 313 18.63 -5.23 -22.48
C ARG A 313 19.37 -4.62 -23.67
N ASP A 314 19.58 -3.32 -23.64
CA ASP A 314 20.19 -2.55 -24.72
C ASP A 314 21.43 -1.85 -24.17
N VAL A 315 22.57 -2.06 -24.83
CA VAL A 315 23.87 -1.46 -24.50
C VAL A 315 23.84 0.07 -24.47
N HIS A 316 22.82 0.68 -25.08
CA HIS A 316 22.60 2.11 -25.07
C HIS A 316 22.06 2.65 -23.75
N TYR A 317 21.59 1.77 -22.87
CA TYR A 317 21.09 2.11 -21.55
C TYR A 317 21.73 1.23 -20.47
N ALA A 318 21.83 1.76 -19.27
CA ALA A 318 22.01 0.97 -18.08
C ALA A 318 20.92 1.31 -17.07
N THR A 319 20.43 0.30 -16.35
CA THR A 319 19.29 0.44 -15.44
C THR A 319 19.56 -0.33 -14.17
N PHE A 320 19.47 0.36 -13.03
CA PHE A 320 19.81 -0.18 -11.72
C PHE A 320 18.69 0.11 -10.74
N VAL A 321 18.17 -0.94 -10.11
CA VAL A 321 17.29 -0.82 -8.95
C VAL A 321 18.12 -1.12 -7.71
N THR A 322 18.28 -0.12 -6.86
CA THR A 322 19.15 -0.24 -5.68
C THR A 322 18.35 -0.22 -4.39
N GLY A 323 18.89 -0.87 -3.35
CA GLY A 323 18.37 -0.79 -1.99
C GLY A 323 18.69 0.54 -1.29
N GLY A 324 19.53 1.40 -1.90
CA GLY A 324 19.88 2.73 -1.39
C GLY A 324 18.75 3.75 -1.57
N ILE A 325 19.08 5.04 -1.60
CA ILE A 325 18.08 6.11 -1.81
C ILE A 325 17.74 6.24 -3.30
N THR A 326 18.72 6.03 -4.18
CA THR A 326 18.62 6.40 -5.60
C THR A 326 18.76 5.20 -6.54
N SER A 327 17.70 4.91 -7.30
CA SER A 327 17.78 4.02 -8.47
C SER A 327 18.25 4.81 -9.69
N LEU A 328 18.90 4.16 -10.65
CA LEU A 328 19.58 4.85 -11.75
C LEU A 328 19.15 4.36 -13.12
N PHE A 329 18.94 5.32 -14.02
CA PHE A 329 18.89 5.10 -15.46
C PHE A 329 20.02 5.91 -16.09
N LEU A 330 20.83 5.27 -16.93
CA LEU A 330 21.95 5.89 -17.62
C LEU A 330 21.83 5.69 -19.13
N GLY A 331 21.78 6.78 -19.89
CA GLY A 331 21.88 6.81 -21.34
C GLY A 331 23.33 6.85 -21.82
N SER A 332 23.52 6.36 -23.04
CA SER A 332 24.83 6.37 -23.73
C SER A 332 25.03 7.59 -24.62
N ALA A 333 26.31 7.97 -24.82
CA ALA A 333 26.66 8.99 -25.81
C ALA A 333 26.21 8.61 -27.23
N THR A 334 26.30 7.33 -27.59
CA THR A 334 25.83 6.84 -28.90
C THR A 334 24.33 7.04 -29.09
N LEU A 335 23.53 6.86 -28.04
CA LEU A 335 22.09 7.12 -28.08
C LEU A 335 21.80 8.60 -28.31
N ASP A 336 22.52 9.48 -27.60
CA ASP A 336 22.39 10.93 -27.75
C ASP A 336 22.62 11.37 -29.20
N GLU A 337 23.66 10.83 -29.84
CA GLU A 337 23.96 11.08 -31.25
C GLU A 337 22.86 10.57 -32.19
N ARG A 338 22.31 9.38 -31.93
CA ARG A 338 21.20 8.82 -32.73
C ARG A 338 19.94 9.68 -32.64
N LEU A 339 19.65 10.19 -31.45
CA LEU A 339 18.44 10.98 -31.20
C LEU A 339 18.59 12.45 -31.62
N LYS A 340 19.79 12.91 -32.01
CA LYS A 340 20.08 14.29 -32.41
C LYS A 340 19.15 14.86 -33.49
N PHE A 341 18.63 14.01 -34.38
CA PHE A 341 17.76 14.42 -35.49
C PHE A 341 16.29 14.04 -35.26
N VAL A 342 15.95 13.46 -34.12
CA VAL A 342 14.57 13.12 -33.78
C VAL A 342 13.84 14.38 -33.31
N LYS A 343 12.67 14.65 -33.90
CA LYS A 343 11.90 15.88 -33.66
C LYS A 343 11.52 16.08 -32.19
N ASP A 344 11.25 15.00 -31.47
CA ASP A 344 10.89 15.02 -30.04
C ASP A 344 11.82 14.08 -29.26
N LYS A 345 13.11 14.44 -29.27
CA LYS A 345 14.18 13.71 -28.58
C LYS A 345 13.88 13.50 -27.09
N GLU A 346 13.32 14.52 -26.42
CA GLU A 346 12.91 14.50 -25.02
C GLU A 346 11.93 13.37 -24.74
N LEU A 347 10.85 13.29 -25.53
CA LEU A 347 9.82 12.28 -25.33
C LEU A 347 10.34 10.86 -25.58
N VAL A 348 11.32 10.70 -26.47
CA VAL A 348 11.96 9.40 -26.72
C VAL A 348 12.83 8.97 -25.54
N TYR A 349 13.61 9.88 -24.95
CA TYR A 349 14.35 9.58 -23.71
C TYR A 349 13.42 9.20 -22.58
N ARG A 350 12.41 10.03 -22.32
CA ARG A 350 11.43 9.77 -21.27
C ARG A 350 10.66 8.47 -21.48
N SER A 351 10.40 8.09 -22.73
CA SER A 351 9.80 6.79 -23.00
C SER A 351 10.70 5.62 -22.59
N GLY A 352 12.02 5.74 -22.69
CA GLY A 352 12.96 4.74 -22.19
C GLY A 352 13.11 4.79 -20.66
N GLU A 353 13.11 5.98 -20.07
CA GLU A 353 13.16 6.16 -18.61
C GLU A 353 11.96 5.52 -17.89
N LEU A 354 10.80 5.46 -18.57
CA LEU A 354 9.61 4.76 -18.08
C LEU A 354 9.79 3.26 -17.86
N ASP A 355 10.78 2.64 -18.53
CA ASP A 355 11.10 1.23 -18.30
C ASP A 355 11.56 0.99 -16.86
N LEU A 356 12.23 1.97 -16.23
CA LEU A 356 12.59 1.95 -14.81
C LEU A 356 11.51 2.59 -13.93
N MET A 357 11.01 3.76 -14.33
CA MET A 357 10.13 4.57 -13.49
C MET A 357 8.82 3.88 -13.13
N GLN A 358 8.16 3.23 -14.09
CA GLN A 358 6.88 2.59 -13.80
C GLN A 358 7.02 1.40 -12.84
N PRO A 359 7.96 0.46 -13.04
CA PRO A 359 8.25 -0.56 -12.03
C PRO A 359 8.55 0.03 -10.67
N MET A 360 9.31 1.12 -10.58
CA MET A 360 9.59 1.77 -9.29
C MET A 360 8.33 2.33 -8.62
N GLU A 361 7.42 2.96 -9.36
CA GLU A 361 6.12 3.41 -8.82
C GLU A 361 5.32 2.24 -8.24
N PHE A 362 5.25 1.12 -8.97
CA PHE A 362 4.50 -0.07 -8.54
C PHE A 362 5.21 -0.85 -7.41
N LEU A 363 6.54 -0.85 -7.36
CA LEU A 363 7.31 -1.41 -6.26
C LEU A 363 7.03 -0.67 -4.95
N LEU A 364 7.01 0.66 -4.99
CA LEU A 364 6.74 1.49 -3.81
C LEU A 364 5.26 1.44 -3.40
N LEU A 365 4.35 1.27 -4.37
CA LEU A 365 2.95 0.92 -4.09
C LEU A 365 2.84 -0.41 -3.34
N SER A 366 3.50 -1.46 -3.85
CA SER A 366 3.54 -2.78 -3.21
C SER A 366 4.14 -2.70 -1.79
N ASP A 367 5.22 -1.94 -1.63
CA ASP A 367 5.87 -1.75 -0.33
C ASP A 367 4.93 -1.07 0.69
N MET A 368 4.25 0.00 0.26
CA MET A 368 3.29 0.71 1.09
C MET A 368 2.07 -0.15 1.46
N ILE A 369 1.60 -1.00 0.54
CA ILE A 369 0.54 -1.99 0.85
C ILE A 369 0.99 -2.91 1.97
N LEU A 370 2.17 -3.50 1.84
CA LEU A 370 2.71 -4.41 2.86
C LEU A 370 2.85 -3.69 4.21
N ASP A 371 3.34 -2.46 4.22
CA ASP A 371 3.52 -1.67 5.45
C ASP A 371 2.18 -1.31 6.11
N VAL A 372 1.20 -0.85 5.34
CA VAL A 372 -0.14 -0.51 5.83
C VAL A 372 -0.82 -1.71 6.47
N TYR A 373 -0.90 -2.83 5.75
CA TYR A 373 -1.57 -4.03 6.24
C TYR A 373 -0.79 -4.67 7.40
N THR A 374 0.54 -4.69 7.35
CA THR A 374 1.34 -5.18 8.48
C THR A 374 1.13 -4.33 9.73
N SER A 375 1.14 -2.99 9.61
CA SER A 375 0.99 -2.06 10.73
C SER A 375 -0.37 -2.23 11.43
N VAL A 376 -1.47 -2.11 10.67
CA VAL A 376 -2.84 -2.16 11.20
C VAL A 376 -3.08 -3.48 11.93
N TYR A 377 -2.79 -4.59 11.26
CA TYR A 377 -3.17 -5.90 11.79
C TYR A 377 -2.18 -6.40 12.84
N ARG A 378 -0.92 -5.97 12.83
CA ARG A 378 0.00 -6.20 13.96
C ARG A 378 -0.49 -5.48 15.22
N ASN A 379 -1.05 -4.27 15.10
CA ASN A 379 -1.62 -3.54 16.23
C ASN A 379 -2.88 -4.21 16.76
N LYS A 380 -3.85 -4.52 15.88
CA LYS A 380 -5.05 -5.30 16.25
C LYS A 380 -4.69 -6.63 16.92
N PHE A 381 -3.72 -7.35 16.35
CA PHE A 381 -3.26 -8.63 16.90
C PHE A 381 -2.61 -8.51 18.27
N ARG A 382 -1.78 -7.49 18.49
CA ARG A 382 -1.18 -7.19 19.81
C ARG A 382 -2.24 -6.88 20.86
N GLU A 383 -3.28 -6.13 20.50
CA GLU A 383 -4.39 -5.83 21.40
C GLU A 383 -5.17 -7.09 21.79
N VAL A 384 -5.50 -7.94 20.82
CA VAL A 384 -6.16 -9.22 21.06
C VAL A 384 -5.31 -10.11 21.99
N ARG A 385 -4.00 -10.18 21.75
CA ARG A 385 -3.06 -10.95 22.60
C ARG A 385 -2.98 -10.43 24.03
N LYS A 386 -3.05 -9.10 24.23
CA LYS A 386 -3.10 -8.49 25.57
C LYS A 386 -4.40 -8.84 26.27
N ARG A 387 -5.55 -8.70 25.59
CA ARG A 387 -6.89 -9.00 26.13
C ARG A 387 -7.04 -10.47 26.51
N ARG A 388 -6.46 -11.41 25.75
CA ARG A 388 -6.50 -12.86 26.08
C ARG A 388 -5.99 -13.21 27.48
N ARG A 389 -5.20 -12.34 28.13
CA ARG A 389 -4.71 -12.56 29.51
C ARG A 389 -5.76 -12.31 30.60
N GLY A 390 -6.94 -11.76 30.26
CA GLY A 390 -7.98 -11.44 31.26
C GLY A 390 -9.41 -11.32 30.71
N GLU A 391 -9.60 -11.34 29.39
CA GLU A 391 -10.89 -11.17 28.71
C GLU A 391 -11.14 -12.30 27.70
N THR A 392 -12.42 -12.56 27.40
CA THR A 392 -12.82 -13.54 26.39
C THR A 392 -12.68 -12.93 25.00
N VAL A 393 -11.76 -13.48 24.20
CA VAL A 393 -11.58 -13.11 22.78
C VAL A 393 -12.51 -13.97 21.93
N LYS A 394 -13.30 -13.35 21.06
CA LYS A 394 -14.18 -14.08 20.14
C LYS A 394 -13.41 -14.58 18.91
N PRO A 395 -13.69 -15.79 18.40
CA PRO A 395 -13.08 -16.27 17.14
C PRO A 395 -13.33 -15.34 15.96
N SER A 396 -14.46 -14.64 15.92
CA SER A 396 -14.79 -13.67 14.87
C SER A 396 -13.80 -12.51 14.78
N GLU A 397 -13.24 -12.06 15.91
CA GLU A 397 -12.22 -10.99 15.92
C GLU A 397 -10.91 -11.45 15.28
N ILE A 398 -10.53 -12.72 15.51
CA ILE A 398 -9.35 -13.32 14.87
C ILE A 398 -9.59 -13.53 13.37
N ALA A 399 -10.80 -13.96 13.00
CA ALA A 399 -11.19 -14.13 11.60
C ALA A 399 -11.10 -12.81 10.82
N GLU A 400 -11.58 -11.70 11.38
CA GLU A 400 -11.48 -10.36 10.78
C GLU A 400 -10.02 -9.93 10.55
N ILE A 401 -9.15 -10.15 11.54
CA ILE A 401 -7.71 -9.83 11.42
C ILE A 401 -7.07 -10.67 10.31
N ARG A 402 -7.41 -11.96 10.25
CA ARG A 402 -6.90 -12.86 9.22
C ARG A 402 -7.38 -12.47 7.83
N GLU A 403 -8.67 -12.17 7.67
CA GLU A 403 -9.26 -11.78 6.38
C GLU A 403 -8.56 -10.54 5.82
N GLY A 404 -8.40 -9.49 6.62
CA GLY A 404 -7.71 -8.30 6.15
C GLY A 404 -6.21 -8.49 5.85
N LEU A 405 -5.52 -9.38 6.56
CA LEU A 405 -4.15 -9.75 6.20
C LEU A 405 -4.07 -10.54 4.89
N MET A 406 -5.06 -11.41 4.61
CA MET A 406 -5.15 -12.12 3.34
C MET A 406 -5.45 -11.15 2.20
N GLU A 407 -6.35 -10.19 2.40
CA GLU A 407 -6.64 -9.12 1.42
C GLU A 407 -5.38 -8.31 1.10
N GLY A 408 -4.59 -7.93 2.11
CA GLY A 408 -3.32 -7.22 1.89
C GLY A 408 -2.31 -8.03 1.06
N LEU A 409 -2.20 -9.34 1.30
CA LEU A 409 -1.35 -10.22 0.50
C LEU A 409 -1.88 -10.41 -0.92
N GLU A 410 -3.19 -10.57 -1.08
CA GLU A 410 -3.82 -10.66 -2.39
C GLU A 410 -3.57 -9.39 -3.20
N GLU A 411 -3.75 -8.23 -2.59
CA GLU A 411 -3.50 -6.93 -3.23
C GLU A 411 -2.02 -6.75 -3.59
N TYR A 412 -1.09 -7.12 -2.71
CA TYR A 412 0.34 -7.14 -3.05
C TYR A 412 0.64 -8.02 -4.27
N ASN A 413 0.02 -9.19 -4.37
CA ASN A 413 0.21 -10.10 -5.50
C ASN A 413 -0.41 -9.54 -6.79
N ASN A 414 -1.48 -8.76 -6.68
CA ASN A 414 -2.17 -8.16 -7.82
C ASN A 414 -1.47 -6.91 -8.37
N VAL A 415 -0.86 -6.10 -7.51
CA VAL A 415 -0.51 -4.71 -7.83
C VAL A 415 0.40 -4.51 -9.04
N SER A 416 1.24 -5.46 -9.40
CA SER A 416 1.79 -5.47 -10.76
C SER A 416 2.41 -6.80 -11.12
N LEU A 417 1.72 -7.50 -12.03
CA LEU A 417 2.26 -8.57 -12.86
C LEU A 417 2.67 -7.95 -14.20
N PHE A 418 3.71 -7.11 -14.24
CA PHE A 418 4.29 -6.75 -15.52
C PHE A 418 4.61 -8.05 -16.28
N ILE A 419 4.06 -8.19 -17.49
CA ILE A 419 4.23 -9.41 -18.30
C ILE A 419 5.26 -9.23 -19.41
N VAL A 420 5.72 -7.99 -19.61
CA VAL A 420 6.70 -7.62 -20.64
C VAL A 420 8.00 -7.16 -19.99
N ASP A 421 9.12 -7.56 -20.59
CA ASP A 421 10.44 -7.08 -20.20
C ASP A 421 10.79 -5.79 -20.96
N PRO A 422 11.53 -4.85 -20.34
CA PRO A 422 12.29 -5.02 -19.10
C PRO A 422 11.48 -4.80 -17.81
N ASN A 423 10.27 -4.25 -17.86
CA ASN A 423 9.49 -3.89 -16.67
C ASN A 423 9.28 -5.06 -15.70
N ARG A 424 9.00 -6.26 -16.22
CA ARG A 424 8.88 -7.49 -15.43
C ARG A 424 10.15 -7.82 -14.66
N SER A 425 11.29 -7.92 -15.35
CA SER A 425 12.58 -8.23 -14.71
C SER A 425 12.97 -7.17 -13.67
N ILE A 426 12.69 -5.90 -13.94
CA ILE A 426 12.94 -4.79 -13.01
C ILE A 426 12.05 -4.92 -11.76
N MET A 427 10.77 -5.25 -11.92
CA MET A 427 9.85 -5.51 -10.81
C MET A 427 10.30 -6.70 -9.95
N GLU A 428 10.71 -7.80 -10.57
CA GLU A 428 11.19 -9.00 -9.87
C GLU A 428 12.47 -8.72 -9.09
N HIS A 429 13.47 -8.10 -9.73
CA HIS A 429 14.73 -7.72 -9.08
C HIS A 429 14.50 -6.70 -7.97
N GLY A 430 13.63 -5.71 -8.19
CA GLY A 430 13.30 -4.69 -7.20
C GLY A 430 12.59 -5.24 -5.96
N LYS A 431 11.72 -6.24 -6.11
CA LYS A 431 11.08 -6.94 -4.97
C LYS A 431 12.12 -7.59 -4.06
N GLU A 432 13.17 -8.17 -4.64
CA GLU A 432 14.29 -8.74 -3.87
C GLU A 432 15.13 -7.64 -3.22
N ARG A 433 15.57 -6.63 -3.99
CA ARG A 433 16.44 -5.53 -3.52
C ARG A 433 15.83 -4.69 -2.40
N LEU A 434 14.52 -4.47 -2.44
CA LEU A 434 13.78 -3.72 -1.42
C LEU A 434 13.33 -4.61 -0.25
N GLY A 435 13.65 -5.91 -0.25
CA GLY A 435 13.28 -6.82 0.83
C GLY A 435 11.77 -7.07 0.95
N LEU A 436 11.01 -6.90 -0.13
CA LEU A 436 9.55 -7.11 -0.09
C LEU A 436 9.19 -8.56 0.22
N SER A 437 10.02 -9.51 -0.22
CA SER A 437 9.92 -10.92 0.14
C SER A 437 9.99 -11.15 1.65
N ASP A 438 10.84 -10.42 2.37
CA ASP A 438 10.96 -10.53 3.82
C ASP A 438 9.71 -9.96 4.51
N LYS A 439 9.18 -8.83 4.04
CA LYS A 439 7.91 -8.26 4.52
C LYS A 439 6.74 -9.24 4.30
N VAL A 440 6.68 -9.89 3.14
CA VAL A 440 5.69 -10.95 2.84
C VAL A 440 5.86 -12.16 3.78
N ASN A 441 7.08 -12.59 4.06
CA ASN A 441 7.33 -13.70 4.99
C ASN A 441 6.90 -13.37 6.42
N VAL A 442 7.11 -12.12 6.87
CA VAL A 442 6.60 -11.63 8.15
C VAL A 442 5.07 -11.70 8.20
N LEU A 443 4.38 -11.28 7.13
CA LEU A 443 2.92 -11.36 7.03
C LEU A 443 2.42 -12.82 7.06
N LYS A 444 3.06 -13.72 6.31
CA LYS A 444 2.72 -15.15 6.32
C LYS A 444 2.89 -15.77 7.71
N SER A 445 3.97 -15.43 8.42
CA SER A 445 4.19 -15.89 9.79
C SER A 445 3.11 -15.37 10.75
N LEU A 446 2.67 -14.12 10.61
CA LEU A 446 1.56 -13.58 11.39
C LEU A 446 0.24 -14.30 11.09
N LEU A 447 -0.03 -14.63 9.83
CA LEU A 447 -1.20 -15.41 9.43
C LEU A 447 -1.18 -16.83 10.01
N GLU A 448 -0.02 -17.48 10.06
CA GLU A 448 0.15 -18.78 10.71
C GLU A 448 -0.14 -18.70 12.22
N GLU A 449 0.39 -17.70 12.92
CA GLU A 449 0.12 -17.50 14.35
C GLU A 449 -1.38 -17.25 14.62
N LEU A 450 -2.04 -16.49 13.74
CA LEU A 450 -3.49 -16.27 13.79
C LEU A 450 -4.29 -17.55 13.55
N ASN A 451 -3.87 -18.38 12.60
CA ASN A 451 -4.53 -19.66 12.31
C ASN A 451 -4.43 -20.61 13.50
N ASP A 452 -3.26 -20.69 14.14
CA ASP A 452 -3.09 -21.49 15.36
C ASP A 452 -3.96 -20.97 16.50
N MET A 453 -4.00 -19.64 16.69
CA MET A 453 -4.85 -19.03 17.71
C MET A 453 -6.33 -19.26 17.46
N PHE A 454 -6.78 -19.12 16.21
CA PHE A 454 -8.16 -19.37 15.80
C PHE A 454 -8.57 -20.81 16.11
N ARG A 455 -7.71 -21.78 15.74
CA ARG A 455 -7.93 -23.20 16.04
C ARG A 455 -8.03 -23.44 17.54
N THR A 456 -7.10 -22.90 18.34
CA THR A 456 -7.14 -23.06 19.80
C THR A 456 -8.41 -22.49 20.41
N LEU A 457 -8.85 -21.30 19.99
CA LEU A 457 -10.08 -20.69 20.52
C LEU A 457 -11.33 -21.49 20.15
N TYR A 458 -11.39 -22.01 18.91
CA TYR A 458 -12.50 -22.84 18.47
C TYR A 458 -12.54 -24.18 19.22
N GLU A 459 -11.38 -24.81 19.45
CA GLU A 459 -11.26 -26.00 20.28
C GLU A 459 -11.69 -25.72 21.73
N GLU A 460 -11.26 -24.61 22.33
CA GLU A 460 -11.70 -24.20 23.68
C GLU A 460 -13.21 -23.96 23.77
N GLU A 461 -13.81 -23.32 22.76
CA GLU A 461 -15.25 -23.02 22.72
C GLU A 461 -16.09 -24.29 22.57
N THR A 462 -15.71 -25.16 21.64
CA THR A 462 -16.36 -26.48 21.47
C THR A 462 -16.22 -27.36 22.73
N LEU A 463 -15.10 -27.30 23.43
CA LEU A 463 -14.91 -28.02 24.70
C LEU A 463 -15.81 -27.45 25.81
N LYS A 464 -15.96 -26.13 25.88
CA LYS A 464 -16.87 -25.47 26.83
C LYS A 464 -18.33 -25.84 26.55
N GLU A 465 -18.75 -25.84 25.29
CA GLU A 465 -20.10 -26.28 24.90
C GLU A 465 -20.33 -27.74 25.28
N GLN A 466 -19.36 -28.63 25.04
CA GLN A 466 -19.44 -30.03 25.45
C GLN A 466 -19.54 -30.19 26.98
N VAL A 467 -18.77 -29.41 27.74
CA VAL A 467 -18.84 -29.41 29.21
C VAL A 467 -20.20 -28.89 29.69
N GLU A 468 -20.72 -27.82 29.11
CA GLU A 468 -22.04 -27.27 29.46
C GLU A 468 -23.16 -28.26 29.13
N LEU A 469 -23.11 -28.89 27.95
CA LEU A 469 -24.02 -29.96 27.55
C LEU A 469 -23.95 -31.14 28.52
N ALA A 470 -22.75 -31.55 28.95
CA ALA A 470 -22.58 -32.61 29.92
C ALA A 470 -23.18 -32.26 31.29
N VAL A 471 -23.02 -31.01 31.74
CA VAL A 471 -23.63 -30.50 32.98
C VAL A 471 -25.16 -30.47 32.88
N ARG A 472 -25.72 -30.00 31.76
CA ARG A 472 -27.18 -30.02 31.51
C ARG A 472 -27.72 -31.45 31.48
N GLN A 473 -26.99 -32.38 30.84
CA GLN A 473 -27.38 -33.78 30.80
C GLN A 473 -27.34 -34.43 32.19
N GLU A 474 -26.35 -34.08 33.01
CA GLU A 474 -26.32 -34.50 34.41
C GLU A 474 -27.54 -33.98 35.18
N ASP A 475 -27.90 -32.70 35.04
CA ASP A 475 -29.06 -32.11 35.70
C ASP A 475 -30.39 -32.75 35.25
N LEU A 476 -30.55 -32.99 33.94
CA LEU A 476 -31.69 -33.72 33.37
C LEU A 476 -31.77 -35.15 33.92
N SER A 477 -30.64 -35.86 34.01
CA SER A 477 -30.61 -37.21 34.57
C SER A 477 -31.02 -37.24 36.04
N ARG A 478 -30.59 -36.24 36.84
CA ARG A 478 -31.02 -36.10 38.24
C ARG A 478 -32.51 -35.86 38.34
N LYS A 479 -33.07 -34.97 37.50
CA LYS A 479 -34.51 -34.69 37.42
C LYS A 479 -35.31 -35.93 37.02
N GLN A 480 -34.84 -36.72 36.05
CA GLN A 480 -35.49 -37.99 35.67
C GLN A 480 -35.52 -39.01 36.80
N VAL A 481 -34.42 -39.16 37.56
CA VAL A 481 -34.39 -40.04 38.73
C VAL A 481 -35.43 -39.59 39.77
N LEU A 482 -35.49 -38.29 40.06
CA LEU A 482 -36.46 -37.71 40.98
C LEU A 482 -37.91 -37.93 40.52
N LEU A 483 -38.19 -37.71 39.23
CA LEU A 483 -39.51 -37.92 38.64
C LEU A 483 -39.91 -39.40 38.66
N THR A 484 -38.97 -40.31 38.41
CA THR A 484 -39.19 -41.76 38.45
C THR A 484 -39.53 -42.22 39.87
N ILE A 485 -38.83 -41.69 40.88
CA ILE A 485 -39.16 -41.93 42.29
C ILE A 485 -40.58 -41.43 42.58
N LEU A 486 -40.93 -40.22 42.14
CA LEU A 486 -42.24 -39.63 42.36
C LEU A 486 -43.36 -40.47 41.74
N PHE A 487 -43.20 -40.87 40.47
CA PHE A 487 -44.15 -41.75 39.79
C PHE A 487 -44.24 -43.14 40.43
N GLY A 488 -43.12 -43.68 40.92
CA GLY A 488 -43.11 -44.93 41.68
C GLY A 488 -43.94 -44.84 42.97
N VAL A 489 -43.85 -43.72 43.68
CA VAL A 489 -44.68 -43.45 44.88
C VAL A 489 -46.16 -43.36 44.51
N PHE A 490 -46.53 -42.58 43.48
CA PHE A 490 -47.92 -42.48 43.03
C PHE A 490 -48.48 -43.83 42.54
N GLY A 491 -47.69 -44.62 41.81
CA GLY A 491 -48.08 -45.96 41.39
C GLY A 491 -48.30 -46.90 42.58
N ALA A 492 -47.49 -46.78 43.64
CA ALA A 492 -47.70 -47.54 44.87
C ALA A 492 -49.01 -47.16 45.57
N PHE A 493 -49.38 -45.88 45.60
CA PHE A 493 -50.67 -45.43 46.12
C PHE A 493 -51.86 -45.97 45.31
N GLN A 494 -51.79 -45.92 43.98
CA GLN A 494 -52.83 -46.51 43.12
C GLN A 494 -52.96 -48.02 43.30
N ALA A 495 -51.84 -48.73 43.46
CA ALA A 495 -51.84 -50.16 43.75
C ALA A 495 -52.46 -50.47 45.12
N MET A 496 -52.20 -49.64 46.15
CA MET A 496 -52.85 -49.76 47.45
C MET A 496 -54.36 -49.57 47.37
N GLU A 497 -54.82 -48.51 46.70
CA GLU A 497 -56.24 -48.21 46.52
C GLU A 497 -56.99 -49.35 45.79
N TYR A 498 -56.34 -49.98 44.80
CA TYR A 498 -56.91 -51.13 44.09
C TYR A 498 -56.94 -52.43 44.91
N LEU A 499 -55.93 -52.66 45.76
CA LEU A 499 -55.77 -53.90 46.52
C LEU A 499 -56.50 -53.88 47.87
N GLU A 500 -56.72 -52.69 48.47
CA GLU A 500 -57.36 -52.51 49.77
C GLU A 500 -58.73 -53.24 49.88
N PRO A 501 -59.64 -53.14 48.90
CA PRO A 501 -60.94 -53.81 48.98
C PRO A 501 -60.86 -55.33 48.92
N LYS A 502 -59.75 -55.90 48.40
CA LYS A 502 -59.61 -57.34 48.15
C LYS A 502 -58.90 -58.09 49.26
N LEU A 503 -57.95 -57.44 49.95
CA LEU A 503 -57.04 -58.11 50.89
C LEU A 503 -57.13 -57.53 52.32
N GLY A 504 -57.81 -56.41 52.49
CA GLY A 504 -57.87 -55.68 53.76
C GLY A 504 -56.64 -54.81 54.00
N PHE A 505 -56.87 -53.64 54.60
CA PHE A 505 -55.86 -52.60 54.83
C PHE A 505 -54.53 -53.09 55.45
N PRO A 506 -54.50 -53.91 56.53
CA PRO A 506 -53.23 -54.29 57.16
C PRO A 506 -52.33 -55.15 56.27
N TYR A 507 -52.90 -56.00 55.40
CA TYR A 507 -52.13 -56.82 54.47
C TYR A 507 -51.57 -56.00 53.32
N VAL A 508 -52.37 -55.08 52.77
CA VAL A 508 -51.94 -54.17 51.72
C VAL A 508 -50.81 -53.28 52.24
N LEU A 509 -50.98 -52.67 53.42
CA LEU A 509 -49.97 -51.83 54.05
C LEU A 509 -48.65 -52.59 54.26
N ALA A 510 -48.69 -53.84 54.77
CA ALA A 510 -47.51 -54.66 54.96
C ALA A 510 -46.77 -54.95 53.64
N VAL A 511 -47.48 -55.26 52.55
CA VAL A 511 -46.89 -55.50 51.23
C VAL A 511 -46.24 -54.23 50.69
N THR A 512 -46.92 -53.08 50.75
CA THR A 512 -46.34 -51.80 50.30
C THR A 512 -45.11 -51.41 51.11
N LEU A 513 -45.14 -51.56 52.44
CA LEU A 513 -43.99 -51.28 53.29
C LEU A 513 -42.81 -52.21 53.00
N THR A 514 -43.08 -53.48 52.68
CA THR A 514 -42.03 -54.44 52.31
C THR A 514 -41.39 -54.08 50.97
N ILE A 515 -42.19 -53.69 49.97
CA ILE A 515 -41.70 -53.21 48.67
C ILE A 515 -40.90 -51.92 48.85
N PHE A 516 -41.39 -50.99 49.67
CA PHE A 516 -40.71 -49.73 49.96
C PHE A 516 -39.38 -49.97 50.67
N ALA A 517 -39.35 -50.88 51.66
CA ALA A 517 -38.11 -51.28 52.34
C ALA A 517 -37.10 -51.93 51.38
N LEU A 518 -37.56 -52.76 50.43
CA LEU A 518 -36.71 -53.35 49.39
C LEU A 518 -36.15 -52.28 48.43
N ILE A 519 -36.97 -51.32 48.00
CA ILE A 519 -36.53 -50.20 47.15
C ILE A 519 -35.52 -49.31 47.91
N CYS A 520 -35.79 -48.98 49.17
CA CYS A 520 -34.87 -48.23 50.02
C CYS A 520 -33.55 -48.98 50.24
N LEU A 521 -33.59 -50.30 50.45
CA LEU A 521 -32.39 -51.14 50.54
C LEU A 521 -31.59 -51.14 49.23
N PHE A 522 -32.27 -51.26 48.07
CA PHE A 522 -31.63 -51.16 46.76
C PHE A 522 -30.99 -49.79 46.54
N TYR A 523 -31.69 -48.71 46.92
CA TYR A 523 -31.20 -47.35 46.75
C TYR A 523 -30.05 -47.02 47.73
N TYR A 524 -30.13 -47.43 49.00
CA TYR A 524 -29.08 -47.12 49.98
C TYR A 524 -27.84 -48.03 49.90
N LYS A 525 -27.99 -49.33 49.54
CA LYS A 525 -26.84 -50.24 49.42
C LYS A 525 -26.29 -50.36 48.01
N LEU A 526 -27.14 -50.42 46.98
CA LEU A 526 -26.70 -50.76 45.63
C LEU A 526 -26.29 -49.52 44.82
N TYR A 527 -26.99 -48.39 44.96
CA TYR A 527 -26.68 -47.16 44.23
C TYR A 527 -25.29 -46.58 44.57
N PRO A 528 -24.85 -46.48 45.84
CA PRO A 528 -23.50 -46.03 46.16
C PRO A 528 -22.42 -47.00 45.69
N TYR A 529 -22.71 -48.32 45.73
CA TYR A 529 -21.80 -49.37 45.26
C TYR A 529 -21.58 -49.31 43.75
N ILE A 530 -22.64 -49.11 42.96
CA ILE A 530 -22.55 -48.95 41.50
C ILE A 530 -21.86 -47.62 41.14
N ARG A 531 -22.21 -46.53 41.82
CA ARG A 531 -21.58 -45.21 41.61
C ARG A 531 -20.09 -45.21 41.96
N GLY A 532 -19.70 -45.91 43.04
CA GLY A 532 -18.29 -46.09 43.44
C GLY A 532 -17.47 -46.86 42.40
N LYS A 533 -18.02 -47.93 41.81
CA LYS A 533 -17.36 -48.68 40.73
C LYS A 533 -17.25 -47.89 39.42
N LEU A 534 -18.25 -47.06 39.09
CA LEU A 534 -18.19 -46.18 37.91
C LEU A 534 -17.14 -45.07 38.05
N HIS A 535 -16.94 -44.52 39.26
CA HIS A 535 -15.85 -43.56 39.53
C HIS A 535 -14.46 -44.19 39.38
N LEU A 536 -14.29 -45.45 39.81
CA LEU A 536 -13.06 -46.22 39.64
C LEU A 536 -12.75 -46.53 38.17
N PHE A 537 -13.77 -46.75 37.34
CA PHE A 537 -13.61 -46.95 35.89
C PHE A 537 -13.24 -45.66 35.13
N ARG A 538 -13.77 -44.50 35.51
CA ARG A 538 -13.39 -43.20 34.90
C ARG A 538 -11.95 -42.78 35.24
N ARG A 539 -11.45 -43.07 36.44
CA ARG A 539 -10.05 -42.78 36.83
C ARG A 539 -9.01 -43.60 36.06
N LYS A 540 -9.37 -44.79 35.56
CA LYS A 540 -8.48 -45.65 34.75
C LYS A 540 -8.38 -45.26 33.27
N LYS A 541 -9.22 -44.34 32.80
CA LYS A 541 -9.27 -43.90 31.39
C LYS A 541 -8.68 -42.51 31.15
N ALA A 542 -8.29 -41.81 32.22
CA ALA A 542 -7.75 -40.44 32.20
C ALA A 542 -6.29 -40.39 32.73
N GLY A 543 -5.59 -41.53 32.72
CA GLY A 543 -4.17 -41.65 33.03
C GLY A 543 -3.40 -42.17 31.84
#